data_AF-A0A2E7P5X3-F1
#
_entry.id   AF-A0A2E7P5X3-F1
#
_cell.length_a   1.000
_cell.length_b   1.000
_cell.length_c   1.000
_cell.angle_alpha   90.00
_cell.angle_beta   90.00
_cell.angle_gamma   90.00
#
_symmetry.space_group_name_H-M   'P 1'
#
loop_
_entity.id
_entity.type
_entity.pdbx_description
1 polymer ?
#
loop_
_entity_poly.entity_id
_entity_poly.type
_entity_poly.pdbx_seq_one_letter_code
_entity_poly.pdbx_strand_id
1 'polypeptide(L)'
;FLPVIARQALPGSVWPDYFWPIFGLSVAAGAFSATRLSVQGDQRLLLTGAYLMQAAGVLVSILFPTAPGFALSCLLLGLPFTAITLFGMREARRLRREQASSLMALMTAAYGIGQIAGPPLATALVHGSGSFTPSLCVAAVTLLIGAGLYYRLTITHRLPR
;
A
#
# COMPACT_ATOMS: atom_id res chain seq x y z
N PHE A 1 1.61 -9.85 7.95
CA PHE A 1 2.76 -10.74 7.65
C PHE A 1 4.12 -10.17 8.03
N LEU A 2 4.35 -8.84 8.02
CA LEU A 2 5.71 -8.29 8.17
C LEU A 2 6.49 -8.73 9.43
N PRO A 3 5.90 -8.79 10.65
CA PRO A 3 6.61 -9.37 11.80
C PRO A 3 6.87 -10.88 11.69
N VAL A 4 6.02 -11.62 10.99
CA VAL A 4 6.22 -13.06 10.75
C VAL A 4 7.40 -13.26 9.79
N ILE A 5 7.43 -12.49 8.69
CA ILE A 5 8.55 -12.45 7.75
C ILE A 5 9.84 -12.08 8.49
N ALA A 6 9.78 -11.05 9.34
CA ALA A 6 10.93 -10.63 10.11
C ALA A 6 11.39 -11.64 11.16
N ARG A 7 10.49 -12.37 11.82
CA ARG A 7 10.89 -13.44 12.76
C ARG A 7 11.60 -14.59 12.05
N GLN A 8 11.24 -14.88 10.79
CA GLN A 8 11.97 -15.85 9.98
C GLN A 8 13.36 -15.34 9.58
N ALA A 9 13.47 -14.04 9.23
CA ALA A 9 14.73 -13.43 8.82
C ALA A 9 15.66 -13.07 10.01
N LEU A 10 15.11 -12.84 11.20
CA LEU A 10 15.82 -12.37 12.40
C LEU A 10 15.51 -13.28 13.60
N PRO A 11 15.96 -14.55 13.59
CA PRO A 11 15.70 -15.48 14.69
C PRO A 11 16.27 -14.96 16.02
N GLY A 12 15.47 -15.01 17.09
CA GLY A 12 15.86 -14.57 18.44
C GLY A 12 15.89 -13.05 18.66
N SER A 13 15.51 -12.24 17.67
CA SER A 13 15.51 -10.78 17.80
C SER A 13 14.22 -10.22 18.40
N VAL A 14 14.34 -9.12 19.16
CA VAL A 14 13.20 -8.32 19.65
C VAL A 14 12.66 -7.34 18.61
N TRP A 15 13.41 -7.08 17.52
CA TRP A 15 13.02 -6.12 16.48
C TRP A 15 11.63 -6.34 15.87
N PRO A 16 11.18 -7.59 15.58
CA PRO A 16 9.85 -7.86 15.05
C PRO A 16 8.70 -7.27 15.89
N ASP A 17 8.89 -7.09 17.19
CA ASP A 17 7.87 -6.54 18.10
C ASP A 17 7.68 -5.02 17.90
N TYR A 18 8.71 -4.31 17.46
CA TYR A 18 8.68 -2.85 17.23
C TYR A 18 8.14 -2.46 15.85
N PHE A 19 8.06 -3.38 14.89
CA PHE A 19 7.62 -3.05 13.53
C PHE A 19 6.17 -2.61 13.45
N TRP A 20 5.28 -3.16 14.28
CA TRP A 20 3.89 -2.70 14.37
C TRP A 20 3.77 -1.26 14.91
N PRO A 21 4.42 -0.90 16.04
CA PRO A 21 4.51 0.49 16.48
C PRO A 21 5.08 1.45 15.43
N ILE A 22 6.20 1.09 14.76
CA ILE A 22 6.81 1.93 13.72
C ILE A 22 5.83 2.13 12.55
N PHE A 23 5.19 1.06 12.10
CA PHE A 23 4.18 1.13 11.06
C PHE A 23 2.98 1.98 11.49
N GLY A 24 2.46 1.81 12.71
CA GLY A 24 1.36 2.61 13.25
C GLY A 24 1.67 4.10 13.33
N LEU A 25 2.87 4.47 13.82
CA LEU A 25 3.34 5.85 13.84
C LEU A 25 3.44 6.44 12.43
N SER A 26 3.95 5.64 11.49
CA SER A 26 4.04 6.01 10.08
C SER A 26 2.66 6.26 9.46
N VAL A 27 1.68 5.40 9.73
CA VAL A 27 0.28 5.57 9.31
C VAL A 27 -0.34 6.83 9.91
N ALA A 28 -0.11 7.11 11.20
CA ALA A 28 -0.60 8.30 11.87
C ALA A 28 -0.01 9.59 11.27
N ALA A 29 1.31 9.60 11.03
CA ALA A 29 1.99 10.71 10.36
C ALA A 29 1.47 10.93 8.94
N GLY A 30 1.23 9.84 8.20
CA GLY A 30 0.61 9.87 6.87
C GLY A 30 -0.79 10.48 6.88
N ALA A 31 -1.65 10.05 7.81
CA ALA A 31 -3.01 10.57 7.95
C ALA A 31 -3.03 12.06 8.34
N PHE A 32 -2.15 12.46 9.27
CA PHE A 32 -1.99 13.86 9.65
C PHE A 32 -1.54 14.71 8.45
N SER A 33 -0.56 14.23 7.68
CA SER A 33 -0.07 14.91 6.49
C SER A 33 -1.17 15.04 5.43
N ALA A 34 -1.92 13.98 5.16
CA ALA A 34 -3.00 13.98 4.15
C ALA A 34 -4.19 14.90 4.50
N THR A 35 -4.38 15.24 5.79
CA THR A 35 -5.43 16.15 6.26
C THR A 35 -4.97 17.59 6.36
N ARG A 36 -3.68 17.83 6.67
CA ARG A 36 -3.10 19.17 6.83
C ARG A 36 -2.56 19.77 5.54
N LEU A 37 -2.06 18.94 4.63
CA LEU A 37 -1.56 19.40 3.35
C LEU A 37 -2.74 19.70 2.44
N SER A 38 -2.92 20.98 2.11
CA SER A 38 -3.76 21.38 0.99
C SER A 38 -3.12 20.82 -0.27
N VAL A 39 -3.63 19.66 -0.72
CA VAL A 39 -3.20 19.06 -1.98
C VAL A 39 -3.72 19.94 -3.11
N GLN A 40 -2.88 20.88 -3.54
CA GLN A 40 -3.05 21.61 -4.78
C GLN A 40 -2.41 20.77 -5.89
N GLY A 41 -3.23 20.19 -6.78
CA GLY A 41 -2.73 19.37 -7.90
C GLY A 41 -3.62 18.17 -8.24
N ASP A 42 -3.14 17.35 -9.19
CA ASP A 42 -3.84 16.14 -9.62
C ASP A 42 -3.66 15.01 -8.59
N GLN A 43 -4.73 14.66 -7.87
CA GLN A 43 -4.72 13.60 -6.85
C GLN A 43 -4.30 12.24 -7.42
N ARG A 44 -4.43 12.01 -8.73
CA ARG A 44 -4.01 10.77 -9.38
C ARG A 44 -2.49 10.62 -9.44
N LEU A 45 -1.74 11.72 -9.53
CA LEU A 45 -0.28 11.70 -9.42
C LEU A 45 0.16 11.37 -7.99
N LEU A 46 -0.54 11.89 -6.98
CA LEU A 46 -0.27 11.50 -5.59
C LEU A 46 -0.59 10.03 -5.35
N LEU A 47 -1.69 9.51 -5.91
CA LEU A 47 -2.00 8.08 -5.86
C LEU A 47 -0.92 7.25 -6.54
N THR A 48 -0.42 7.68 -7.70
CA THR A 48 0.71 7.04 -8.39
C THR A 48 1.94 6.99 -7.48
N GLY A 49 2.36 8.13 -6.92
CA GLY A 49 3.51 8.20 -6.02
C GLY A 49 3.33 7.34 -4.76
N ALA A 50 2.13 7.32 -4.19
CA ALA A 50 1.80 6.53 -3.01
C ALA A 50 1.90 5.02 -3.29
N TYR A 51 1.39 4.54 -4.43
CA TYR A 51 1.53 3.14 -4.85
C TYR A 51 3.00 2.77 -5.10
N LEU A 52 3.77 3.65 -5.75
CA LEU A 52 5.21 3.45 -5.96
C LEU A 52 5.97 3.38 -4.63
N MET A 53 5.62 4.23 -3.66
CA MET A 53 6.21 4.24 -2.34
C MET A 53 5.94 2.92 -1.58
N GLN A 54 4.71 2.41 -1.65
CA GLN A 54 4.40 1.09 -1.07
C GLN A 54 5.11 -0.05 -1.81
N ALA A 55 5.18 0.00 -3.15
CA ALA A 55 5.90 -1.00 -3.93
C ALA A 55 7.38 -1.03 -3.55
N ALA A 56 8.02 0.14 -3.40
CA ALA A 56 9.38 0.27 -2.92
C ALA A 56 9.53 -0.31 -1.51
N GLY A 57 8.61 -0.02 -0.60
CA GLY A 57 8.61 -0.60 0.74
C GLY A 57 8.52 -2.12 0.75
N VAL A 58 7.69 -2.72 -0.12
CA VAL A 58 7.63 -4.17 -0.29
C VAL A 58 8.96 -4.71 -0.85
N LEU A 59 9.53 -4.09 -1.88
CA LEU A 59 10.79 -4.51 -2.47
C LEU A 59 11.97 -4.40 -1.50
N VAL A 60 12.02 -3.36 -0.67
CA VAL A 60 13.04 -3.21 0.40
C VAL A 60 12.99 -4.41 1.35
N SER A 61 11.80 -4.89 1.72
CA SER A 61 11.67 -6.06 2.60
C SER A 61 12.19 -7.37 1.99
N ILE A 62 12.22 -7.46 0.65
CA ILE A 62 12.76 -8.61 -0.10
C ILE A 62 14.28 -8.48 -0.24
N LEU A 63 14.75 -7.31 -0.67
CA LEU A 63 16.15 -7.07 -1.04
C LEU A 63 17.06 -6.88 0.18
N PHE A 64 16.51 -6.35 1.28
CA PHE A 64 17.23 -6.05 2.51
C PHE A 64 16.51 -6.67 3.72
N PRO A 65 16.54 -8.01 3.90
CA PRO A 65 15.85 -8.71 5.00
C PRO A 65 16.59 -8.56 6.34
N THR A 66 16.82 -7.31 6.74
CA THR A 66 17.51 -6.92 7.98
C THR A 66 16.58 -6.04 8.82
N ALA A 67 16.88 -5.87 10.12
CA ALA A 67 16.09 -4.99 10.99
C ALA A 67 15.89 -3.56 10.42
N PRO A 68 16.93 -2.84 9.95
CA PRO A 68 16.73 -1.53 9.33
C PRO A 68 15.96 -1.59 8.01
N GLY A 69 16.12 -2.65 7.21
CA GLY A 69 15.34 -2.84 5.97
C GLY A 69 13.85 -3.02 6.25
N PHE A 70 13.49 -3.83 7.26
CA PHE A 70 12.09 -3.97 7.69
C PHE A 70 11.55 -2.69 8.33
N ALA A 71 12.34 -1.96 9.11
CA ALA A 71 11.94 -0.66 9.66
C ALA A 71 11.65 0.36 8.54
N LEU A 72 12.53 0.47 7.53
CA LEU A 72 12.31 1.31 6.35
C LEU A 72 11.07 0.86 5.58
N SER A 73 10.86 -0.45 5.43
CA SER A 73 9.64 -1.00 4.82
C SER A 73 8.39 -0.55 5.57
N CYS A 74 8.38 -0.61 6.91
CA CYS A 74 7.25 -0.11 7.71
C CYS A 74 6.97 1.38 7.44
N LEU A 75 8.00 2.21 7.34
CA LEU A 75 7.85 3.64 7.06
C LEU A 75 7.29 3.89 5.65
N LEU A 76 7.82 3.19 4.65
CA LEU A 76 7.42 3.33 3.25
C LEU A 76 6.01 2.80 2.98
N LEU A 77 5.62 1.69 3.61
CA LEU A 77 4.25 1.17 3.50
C LEU A 77 3.25 2.01 4.29
N GLY A 78 3.63 2.47 5.49
CA GLY A 78 2.72 3.13 6.44
C GLY A 78 2.34 4.54 6.05
N LEU A 79 3.30 5.38 5.64
CA LEU A 79 3.08 6.78 5.30
C LEU A 79 1.96 6.99 4.25
N PRO A 80 1.95 6.28 3.11
CA PRO A 80 0.89 6.44 2.11
C PRO A 80 -0.39 5.66 2.42
N PHE A 81 -0.40 4.80 3.45
CA PHE A 81 -1.46 3.80 3.66
C PHE A 81 -2.86 4.43 3.75
N THR A 82 -3.01 5.44 4.60
CA THR A 82 -4.29 6.16 4.78
C THR A 82 -4.54 7.16 3.65
N ALA A 83 -3.48 7.76 3.11
CA ALA A 83 -3.57 8.72 2.01
C ALA A 83 -4.17 8.08 0.75
N ILE A 84 -3.79 6.84 0.41
CA ILE A 84 -4.33 6.09 -0.73
C ILE A 84 -5.85 5.95 -0.62
N THR A 85 -6.36 5.52 0.52
CA THR A 85 -7.81 5.36 0.73
C THR A 85 -8.52 6.71 0.63
N LEU A 86 -8.00 7.75 1.29
CA LEU A 86 -8.61 9.08 1.27
C LEU A 86 -8.66 9.67 -0.15
N PHE A 87 -7.56 9.64 -0.88
CA PHE A 87 -7.50 10.17 -2.25
C PHE A 87 -8.31 9.31 -3.22
N GLY A 88 -8.31 7.99 -3.07
CA GLY A 88 -9.13 7.08 -3.87
C GLY A 88 -10.63 7.39 -3.72
N MET A 89 -11.10 7.59 -2.49
CA MET A 89 -12.50 7.93 -2.23
C MET A 89 -12.88 9.34 -2.74
N ARG A 90 -11.97 10.32 -2.61
CA ARG A 90 -12.15 11.66 -3.18
C ARG A 90 -12.28 11.57 -4.70
N GLU A 91 -11.46 10.77 -5.35
CA GLU A 91 -11.47 10.67 -6.81
C GLU A 91 -12.68 9.87 -7.32
N ALA A 92 -13.14 8.84 -6.58
CA ALA A 92 -14.41 8.19 -6.86
C ALA A 92 -15.59 9.16 -6.84
N ARG A 93 -15.64 10.04 -5.83
CA ARG A 93 -16.68 11.08 -5.71
C ARG A 93 -16.61 12.09 -6.84
N ARG A 94 -15.40 12.42 -7.31
CA ARG A 94 -15.21 13.31 -8.45
C ARG A 94 -15.69 12.68 -9.76
N LEU A 95 -15.32 11.43 -10.01
CA LEU A 95 -15.64 10.70 -11.24
C LEU A 95 -17.15 10.46 -11.39
N ARG A 96 -17.84 10.13 -10.29
CA ARG A 96 -19.29 9.86 -10.30
C ARG A 96 -20.00 10.69 -9.24
N ARG A 97 -20.16 12.00 -9.45
CA ARG A 97 -20.82 12.90 -8.48
C ARG A 97 -22.18 12.38 -8.01
N GLU A 98 -23.04 11.95 -8.92
CA GLU A 98 -24.40 11.47 -8.60
C GLU A 98 -24.42 10.05 -8.01
N GLN A 99 -23.44 9.21 -8.35
CA GLN A 99 -23.38 7.79 -7.95
C GLN A 99 -22.18 7.48 -7.05
N ALA A 100 -21.65 8.49 -6.35
CA ALA A 100 -20.41 8.39 -5.59
C ALA A 100 -20.47 7.29 -4.52
N SER A 101 -21.61 7.20 -3.82
CA SER A 101 -21.84 6.17 -2.80
C SER A 101 -21.71 4.75 -3.36
N SER A 102 -22.30 4.48 -4.54
CA SER A 102 -22.24 3.17 -5.18
C SER A 102 -20.81 2.80 -5.60
N LEU A 103 -20.07 3.74 -6.21
CA LEU A 103 -18.67 3.50 -6.60
C LEU A 103 -17.76 3.29 -5.38
N MET A 104 -17.93 4.10 -4.33
CA MET A 104 -17.18 3.94 -3.07
C MET A 104 -17.51 2.60 -2.39
N ALA A 105 -18.77 2.16 -2.43
CA ALA A 105 -19.19 0.85 -1.94
C ALA A 105 -18.55 -0.29 -2.74
N LEU A 106 -18.50 -0.19 -4.07
CA LEU A 106 -17.82 -1.15 -4.93
C LEU A 106 -16.32 -1.23 -4.63
N MET A 107 -15.64 -0.08 -4.46
CA MET A 107 -14.23 -0.05 -4.06
C MET A 107 -14.00 -0.74 -2.71
N THR A 108 -14.90 -0.52 -1.76
CA THR A 108 -14.84 -1.14 -0.43
C THR A 108 -15.10 -2.65 -0.50
N ALA A 109 -16.06 -3.09 -1.33
CA ALA A 109 -16.32 -4.50 -1.57
C ALA A 109 -15.12 -5.19 -2.23
N ALA A 110 -14.50 -4.55 -3.24
CA ALA A 110 -13.29 -5.06 -3.88
C ALA A 110 -12.12 -5.19 -2.88
N TYR A 111 -11.95 -4.21 -1.99
CA TYR A 111 -10.99 -4.29 -0.89
C TYR A 111 -11.28 -5.49 0.04
N GLY A 112 -12.55 -5.69 0.41
CA GLY A 112 -12.98 -6.84 1.22
C GLY A 112 -12.68 -8.18 0.57
N ILE A 113 -12.93 -8.33 -0.74
CA ILE A 113 -12.56 -9.52 -1.52
C ILE A 113 -11.05 -9.74 -1.45
N GLY A 114 -10.25 -8.69 -1.60
CA GLY A 114 -8.79 -8.78 -1.46
C GLY A 114 -8.34 -9.22 -0.07
N GLN A 115 -9.00 -8.75 1.00
CA GLN A 115 -8.71 -9.18 2.37
C GLN A 115 -9.04 -10.65 2.64
N ILE A 116 -10.06 -11.19 1.97
CA ILE A 116 -10.44 -12.61 2.08
C ILE A 116 -9.52 -13.49 1.23
N ALA A 117 -9.24 -13.09 -0.02
CA ALA A 117 -8.47 -13.88 -0.98
C ALA A 117 -6.94 -13.80 -0.74
N GLY A 118 -6.47 -12.70 -0.15
CA GLY A 118 -5.04 -12.44 0.05
C GLY A 118 -4.33 -13.48 0.93
N PRO A 119 -4.80 -13.76 2.16
CA PRO A 119 -4.14 -14.72 3.05
C PRO A 119 -4.07 -16.15 2.49
N PRO A 120 -5.15 -16.74 1.92
CA PRO A 120 -5.05 -18.06 1.28
C PRO A 120 -4.04 -18.10 0.14
N LEU A 121 -4.01 -17.08 -0.73
CA LEU A 121 -3.03 -16.99 -1.82
C LEU A 121 -1.60 -16.91 -1.27
N ALA A 122 -1.36 -16.05 -0.28
CA ALA A 122 -0.05 -15.91 0.35
C ALA A 122 0.42 -17.22 0.99
N THR A 123 -0.47 -17.91 1.73
CA THR A 123 -0.17 -19.21 2.35
C THR A 123 0.14 -20.27 1.31
N ALA A 124 -0.62 -20.36 0.22
CA ALA A 124 -0.36 -21.32 -0.85
C ALA A 124 1.00 -21.09 -1.52
N LEU A 125 1.37 -19.83 -1.77
CA LEU A 125 2.68 -19.46 -2.33
C LEU A 125 3.82 -19.77 -1.36
N VAL A 126 3.63 -19.53 -0.06
CA VAL A 126 4.63 -19.84 0.98
C VAL A 126 4.79 -21.35 1.14
N HIS A 127 3.70 -22.12 1.13
CA HIS A 127 3.77 -23.59 1.17
C HIS A 127 4.51 -24.17 -0.04
N GLY A 128 4.28 -23.64 -1.24
CA GLY A 128 4.93 -24.13 -2.46
C GLY A 128 6.40 -23.75 -2.60
N SER A 129 6.83 -22.62 -2.01
CA SER A 129 8.18 -22.07 -2.20
C SER A 129 9.06 -22.08 -0.94
N GLY A 130 8.47 -22.32 0.24
CA GLY A 130 9.14 -22.18 1.53
C GLY A 130 9.48 -20.74 1.94
N SER A 131 9.03 -19.73 1.18
CA SER A 131 9.38 -18.32 1.39
C SER A 131 8.20 -17.38 1.15
N PHE A 132 8.21 -16.22 1.80
CA PHE A 132 7.26 -15.14 1.52
C PHE A 132 7.58 -14.36 0.24
N THR A 133 8.78 -14.53 -0.35
CA THR A 133 9.23 -13.76 -1.51
C THR A 133 8.23 -13.79 -2.68
N PRO A 134 7.68 -14.94 -3.12
CA PRO A 134 6.72 -14.95 -4.24
C PRO A 134 5.44 -14.16 -3.91
N SER A 135 4.93 -14.27 -2.68
CA SER A 135 3.76 -13.49 -2.24
C SER A 135 4.06 -12.00 -2.21
N LEU A 136 5.26 -11.59 -1.78
CA LEU A 136 5.68 -10.19 -1.80
C LEU A 136 5.89 -9.66 -3.22
N CYS A 137 6.40 -10.48 -4.14
CA CYS A 137 6.51 -10.13 -5.56
C CYS A 137 5.12 -9.88 -6.17
N VAL A 138 4.13 -10.73 -5.89
CA VAL A 138 2.73 -10.51 -6.34
C VAL A 138 2.19 -9.19 -5.79
N ALA A 139 2.44 -8.88 -4.53
CA ALA A 139 2.03 -7.60 -3.93
C ALA A 139 2.73 -6.41 -4.62
N ALA A 140 4.04 -6.48 -4.83
CA ALA A 140 4.80 -5.42 -5.51
C ALA A 140 4.32 -5.20 -6.94
N VAL A 141 4.13 -6.27 -7.73
CA VAL A 141 3.61 -6.18 -9.11
C VAL A 141 2.21 -5.58 -9.13
N THR A 142 1.33 -5.99 -8.21
CA THR A 142 -0.03 -5.44 -8.11
C THR A 142 -0.02 -3.93 -7.82
N LEU A 143 0.88 -3.48 -6.92
CA LEU A 143 1.08 -2.05 -6.64
C LEU A 143 1.65 -1.30 -7.86
N LEU A 144 2.60 -1.89 -8.59
CA LEU A 144 3.15 -1.28 -9.82
C LEU A 144 2.09 -1.17 -10.92
N ILE A 145 1.23 -2.17 -11.08
CA ILE A 145 0.08 -2.11 -11.99
C ILE A 145 -0.87 -0.97 -11.58
N GLY A 146 -1.21 -0.87 -10.29
CA GLY A 146 -2.04 0.21 -9.78
C GLY A 146 -1.44 1.61 -10.04
N ALA A 147 -0.13 1.77 -9.81
CA ALA A 147 0.58 3.00 -10.13
C ALA A 147 0.50 3.33 -11.63
N GLY A 148 0.73 2.33 -12.50
CA GLY A 148 0.62 2.48 -13.95
C GLY A 148 -0.79 2.88 -14.40
N LEU A 149 -1.84 2.33 -13.77
CA LEU A 149 -3.23 2.68 -14.06
C LEU A 149 -3.54 4.14 -13.68
N TYR A 150 -3.14 4.60 -12.49
CA TYR A 150 -3.34 5.99 -12.07
C TYR A 150 -2.53 6.97 -12.91
N TYR A 151 -1.28 6.62 -13.24
CA TYR A 151 -0.46 7.42 -14.14
C TYR A 151 -1.11 7.54 -15.52
N ARG A 152 -1.59 6.42 -16.09
CA ARG A 152 -2.31 6.39 -17.36
C ARG A 152 -3.56 7.28 -17.33
N LEU A 153 -4.36 7.19 -16.27
CA LEU A 153 -5.55 8.06 -16.10
C LEU A 153 -5.19 9.54 -16.08
N THR A 154 -4.04 9.89 -15.51
CA THR A 154 -3.56 11.28 -15.44
C THR A 154 -3.21 11.81 -16.84
N ILE A 155 -2.55 11.01 -17.67
CA ILE A 155 -2.15 11.42 -19.02
C ILE A 155 -3.33 11.43 -20.01
N THR A 156 -4.30 10.51 -19.88
CA THR A 156 -5.43 10.39 -20.81
C THR A 156 -6.57 11.38 -20.51
N HIS A 157 -6.76 11.75 -19.24
CA HIS A 157 -7.84 12.64 -18.81
C HIS A 157 -7.29 13.85 -18.05
N ARG A 158 -6.50 14.69 -18.75
CA ARG A 158 -5.96 15.94 -18.16
C ARG A 158 -7.09 16.84 -17.68
N LEU A 159 -6.98 17.29 -16.44
CA LEU A 159 -7.96 18.18 -15.84
C LEU A 159 -7.69 19.60 -16.33
N PRO A 160 -8.72 20.40 -16.66
CA PRO A 160 -8.53 21.81 -16.92
C PRO A 160 -7.91 22.46 -15.67
N ARG A 161 -6.87 23.27 -15.89
CA ARG A 161 -6.12 23.99 -14.84
C ARG A 161 -6.98 25.09 -14.22
#